data_AF-A0A659RZJ4-F1
#
_entry.id   AF-A0A659RZJ4-F1
#
_cell.length_a   1.000
_cell.length_b   1.000
_cell.length_c   1.000
_cell.angle_alpha   90.00
_cell.angle_beta   90.00
_cell.angle_gamma   90.00
#
_symmetry.space_group_name_H-M   'P 1'
#
loop_
_entity.id
_entity.type
_entity.pdbx_description
1 polymer ?
#
loop_
_entity_poly.entity_id
_entity_poly.type
_entity_poly.pdbx_seq_one_letter_code
_entity_poly.pdbx_strand_id
1 'polypeptide(L)' 'AQECHRCQWKFACYGGCPKHRFLPSASGATNHNYLCAGYQAFFSHTATAMSAMRTLYEKGISPAEIKSIFV' A
#
# COMPACT_ATOMS: atom_id res chain seq x y z
N ALA A 1 13.82 4.29 -6.80
CA ALA A 1 14.22 4.21 -5.39
C ALA A 1 14.59 2.76 -5.04
N GLN A 2 15.83 2.53 -4.60
CA GLN A 2 16.34 1.20 -4.25
C GLN A 2 15.56 0.58 -3.07
N GLU A 3 15.13 1.43 -2.13
CA GLU A 3 14.28 1.11 -0.98
C GLU A 3 12.92 0.51 -1.38
N CYS A 4 12.39 0.83 -2.57
CA CYS A 4 11.13 0.25 -3.03
C CYS A 4 11.25 -1.25 -3.31
N HIS A 5 12.44 -1.77 -3.64
CA HIS A 5 12.62 -3.20 -3.92
C HIS A 5 12.46 -4.08 -2.68
N ARG A 6 12.71 -3.53 -1.49
CA ARG A 6 12.57 -4.22 -0.20
C ARG A 6 11.30 -3.82 0.56
N CYS A 7 10.48 -2.93 0.00
CA CYS A 7 9.25 -2.46 0.63
C CYS A 7 8.14 -3.51 0.52
N GLN A 8 7.58 -3.92 1.66
CA GLN A 8 6.45 -4.87 1.71
C GLN A 8 5.22 -4.40 0.93
N TRP A 9 5.04 -3.09 0.76
CA TRP A 9 3.90 -2.50 0.05
C TRP A 9 4.15 -2.27 -1.45
N LYS A 10 5.28 -2.74 -2.00
CA LYS A 10 5.63 -2.54 -3.42
C LYS A 10 4.53 -3.07 -4.36
N PHE A 11 3.89 -4.19 -4.02
CA PHE A 11 2.82 -4.78 -4.82
C PHE A 11 1.57 -3.89 -4.92
N ALA A 12 1.36 -2.97 -3.97
CA ALA A 12 0.20 -2.09 -3.93
C ALA A 12 0.46 -0.75 -4.61
N CYS A 13 1.68 -0.19 -4.49
CA CYS A 13 1.98 1.15 -5.02
C CYS A 13 2.90 1.18 -6.23
N TYR A 14 3.77 0.19 -6.43
CA TYR A 14 4.82 0.17 -7.47
C TYR A 14 5.67 1.46 -7.54
N GLY A 15 5.88 2.14 -6.41
CA GLY A 15 6.59 3.42 -6.34
C GLY A 15 5.72 4.66 -6.65
N GLY A 16 4.41 4.47 -6.76
CA GLY A 16 3.41 5.51 -7.03
C GLY A 16 3.57 6.20 -8.39
N CYS A 17 2.82 7.28 -8.62
CA CYS A 17 2.89 8.03 -9.87
C CYS A 17 4.30 8.63 -10.12
N PRO A 18 4.91 8.46 -11.31
CA PRO A 18 6.21 9.05 -11.65
C PRO A 18 6.28 10.57 -11.45
N LYS A 19 5.19 11.31 -11.70
CA LYS A 19 5.10 12.77 -11.47
C LYS A 19 5.43 13.16 -10.04
N HIS A 20 5.15 12.29 -9.07
CA HIS A 20 5.37 12.57 -7.65
C HIS A 20 6.72 12.04 -7.14
N ARG A 21 7.60 11.54 -8.03
CA ARG A 21 8.90 10.95 -7.67
C ARG A 21 10.03 11.99 -7.67
N PHE A 22 9.85 13.07 -6.94
CA PHE A 22 10.78 14.20 -6.92
C PHE A 22 11.54 14.36 -5.60
N LEU A 23 11.38 13.44 -4.64
CA LEU A 23 12.22 13.42 -3.45
C LEU A 23 13.51 12.62 -3.69
N PRO A 24 14.61 12.93 -2.98
CA PRO A 24 15.79 12.09 -2.95
C PRO A 24 15.46 10.70 -2.42
N SER A 25 15.97 9.67 -3.09
CA SER A 25 15.97 8.29 -2.58
C SER A 25 17.18 8.03 -1.69
N ALA A 26 17.21 6.86 -1.05
CA ALA A 26 18.34 6.45 -0.21
C ALA A 26 19.69 6.41 -0.94
N SER A 27 19.69 6.27 -2.28
CA SER A 27 20.90 6.31 -3.11
C SER A 27 21.26 7.71 -3.61
N GLY A 28 20.56 8.76 -3.15
CA GLY A 28 20.74 10.15 -3.59
C GLY A 28 20.06 10.51 -4.91
N ALA A 29 19.54 9.53 -5.67
CA ALA A 29 18.82 9.80 -6.91
C ALA A 29 17.42 10.40 -6.62
N THR A 30 17.05 11.46 -7.33
CA THR A 30 15.72 12.10 -7.24
C THR A 30 14.66 11.24 -7.94
N ASN A 31 14.21 10.18 -7.26
CA ASN A 31 13.24 9.23 -7.78
C ASN A 31 12.37 8.59 -6.68
N HIS A 32 12.29 9.23 -5.52
CA HIS A 32 11.47 8.79 -4.40
C HIS A 32 10.12 9.50 -4.40
N ASN A 33 9.04 8.75 -4.14
CA ASN A 33 7.68 9.28 -4.17
C ASN A 33 7.41 10.16 -2.94
N TYR A 34 6.95 11.39 -3.14
CA TYR A 34 6.59 12.32 -2.07
C TYR A 34 5.58 11.73 -1.06
N LEU A 35 4.65 10.90 -1.53
CA LEU A 35 3.60 10.29 -0.71
C LEU A 35 4.01 8.95 -0.08
N CYS A 36 5.28 8.52 -0.21
CA CYS A 36 5.68 7.17 0.21
C CYS A 36 5.38 6.90 1.70
N ALA A 37 5.68 7.84 2.60
CA ALA A 37 5.39 7.68 4.02
C ALA A 37 3.89 7.57 4.30
N GLY A 38 3.07 8.39 3.61
CA GLY A 38 1.61 8.33 3.71
C GLY A 38 1.04 7.01 3.21
N TYR A 39 1.57 6.48 2.10
CA TYR A 39 1.20 5.14 1.61
C TYR A 39 1.55 4.04 2.61
N GLN A 40 2.75 4.08 3.21
CA GLN A 40 3.12 3.09 4.23
C GLN A 40 2.16 3.12 5.42
N ALA A 41 1.81 4.31 5.91
CA ALA A 41 0.86 4.48 7.00
C ALA A 41 -0.54 3.95 6.62
N PHE A 42 -1.05 4.34 5.45
CA PHE A 42 -2.36 3.91 4.95
C PHE A 42 -2.44 2.39 4.76
N PHE A 43 -1.46 1.79 4.10
CA PHE A 43 -1.47 0.35 3.86
C PHE A 43 -1.30 -0.43 5.17
N SER A 44 -0.44 0.02 6.08
CA SER A 44 -0.29 -0.63 7.38
C SER A 44 -1.60 -0.58 8.19
N HIS A 45 -2.32 0.55 8.15
CA HIS A 45 -3.59 0.70 8.86
C HIS A 45 -4.69 -0.16 8.24
N THR A 46 -4.75 -0.25 6.90
CA THR A 46 -5.84 -0.91 6.19
C THR A 46 -5.58 -2.39 5.88
N ALA A 47 -4.35 -2.89 6.02
CA ALA A 47 -3.96 -4.23 5.58
C ALA A 47 -4.84 -5.36 6.13
N THR A 48 -5.17 -5.31 7.42
CA THR A 48 -6.01 -6.33 8.07
C THR A 48 -7.42 -6.34 7.47
N ALA A 49 -8.05 -5.16 7.35
CA ALA A 49 -9.38 -5.03 6.75
C ALA A 49 -9.40 -5.42 5.27
N MET A 50 -8.37 -5.04 4.50
CA MET A 50 -8.22 -5.43 3.09
C MET A 50 -8.05 -6.95 2.93
N SER A 51 -7.29 -7.58 3.82
CA SER A 51 -7.10 -9.03 3.81
C SER A 51 -8.39 -9.78 4.14
N ALA A 52 -9.18 -9.27 5.09
CA ALA A 52 -10.50 -9.81 5.37
C ALA A 52 -11.47 -9.63 4.19
N MET A 53 -11.51 -8.44 3.57
CA MET A 53 -12.31 -8.19 2.37
C MET A 53 -11.93 -9.14 1.22
N ARG A 54 -10.64 -9.36 1.00
CA ARG A 54 -10.14 -10.35 0.04
C ARG A 54 -10.66 -11.75 0.35
N THR A 55 -10.59 -12.17 1.63
CA THR A 55 -11.04 -13.51 2.05
C THR A 55 -12.55 -13.70 1.83
N LEU A 56 -13.36 -12.67 2.07
CA LEU A 56 -14.79 -12.70 1.76
C LEU A 56 -15.03 -12.82 0.26
N TYR A 57 -14.34 -12.01 -0.54
CA TYR A 57 -14.43 -12.05 -2.01
C TYR A 57 -14.06 -13.43 -2.58
N GLU A 58 -12.96 -14.04 -2.11
CA GLU A 58 -12.53 -15.39 -2.51
C GLU A 58 -13.57 -16.47 -2.16
N LYS A 59 -14.44 -16.22 -1.18
CA LYS A 59 -15.56 -17.10 -0.79
C LYS A 59 -16.88 -16.77 -1.49
N GLY A 60 -16.90 -15.79 -2.40
CA GLY A 60 -18.13 -15.33 -3.06
C GLY A 60 -19.06 -14.53 -2.16
N ILE A 61 -18.55 -14.04 -1.02
CA ILE A 61 -19.29 -13.20 -0.07
C ILE A 61 -18.95 -11.74 -0.36
N SER A 62 -19.93 -10.84 -0.22
CA SER A 62 -19.72 -9.40 -0.37
C SER A 62 -18.62 -8.90 0.58
N PRO A 63 -17.59 -8.20 0.10
CA PRO A 63 -16.61 -7.55 0.97
C PRO A 63 -17.21 -6.56 1.98
N ALA A 64 -18.43 -6.05 1.75
CA ALA A 64 -19.11 -5.18 2.69
C ALA A 64 -19.42 -5.88 4.03
N GLU A 65 -19.43 -7.21 4.06
CA GLU A 65 -19.67 -8.01 5.28
C GLU A 65 -18.52 -7.88 6.30
N ILE A 66 -17.39 -7.22 5.99
CA ILE A 66 -16.36 -6.91 7.00
C ILE A 66 -16.90 -6.14 8.20
N LYS A 67 -18.03 -5.43 8.04
CA LYS A 67 -18.71 -4.72 9.13
C LYS A 67 -19.11 -5.65 10.28
N SER A 68 -19.35 -6.93 9.99
CA SER A 68 -19.66 -7.95 11.00
C SER A 68 -18.42 -8.51 11.72
N ILE A 69 -17.22 -8.28 11.18
CA ILE A 69 -15.95 -8.82 11.67
C ILE A 69 -15.18 -7.79 12.51
N PHE A 70 -15.23 -6.51 12.13
CA PHE A 70 -14.47 -5.41 12.77
C PHE A 70 -15.35 -4.44 13.55
N VAL A 71 -16.33 -4.95 14.30
CA VAL A 71 -17.21 -4.14 15.17
C VAL A 71 -16.40 -3.41 16.23
#